data_AF-A0A1F9BP08-F1
#
_entry.id   AF-A0A1F9BP08-F1
#
_cell.length_a   1.000
_cell.length_b   1.000
_cell.length_c   1.000
_cell.angle_alpha   90.00
_cell.angle_beta   90.00
_cell.angle_gamma   90.00
#
_symmetry.space_group_name_H-M   'P 1'
#
loop_
_entity.id
_entity.type
_entity.pdbx_description
1 polymer ?
#
loop_
_entity_poly.entity_id
_entity_poly.type
_entity_poly.pdbx_seq_one_letter_code
_entity_poly.pdbx_strand_id
1 'polypeptide(L)' 'MVAYEFYRVDKAKGSHLIGILPERRENSNRITEESAIEWVKNLLGDGEDLSNIFFVKVTFSGFEEERGREDPDS' A
#
# COMPACT_ATOMS: atom_id res chain seq x y z
N MET A 1 5.10 3.62 10.36
CA MET A 1 4.62 4.23 9.09
C MET A 1 3.47 3.39 8.56
N VAL A 2 2.49 4.00 7.87
CA VAL A 2 1.37 3.26 7.26
C VAL A 2 1.45 3.42 5.74
N ALA A 3 1.08 2.39 4.98
CA ALA A 3 0.79 2.51 3.55
C ALA A 3 -0.50 1.78 3.22
N TYR A 4 -1.14 2.20 2.14
CA TYR A 4 -2.27 1.53 1.55
C TYR A 4 -1.81 0.89 0.25
N GLU A 5 -1.89 -0.43 0.16
CA GLU A 5 -1.57 -1.17 -1.05
C GLU A 5 -2.86 -1.51 -1.77
N PHE A 6 -2.88 -1.30 -3.08
CA PHE A 6 -4.03 -1.52 -3.94
C PHE A 6 -3.76 -2.71 -4.85
N TYR A 7 -4.72 -3.63 -4.91
CA TYR A 7 -4.64 -4.85 -5.69
C TYR A 7 -5.83 -4.98 -6.61
N ARG A 8 -5.59 -5.48 -7.82
CA ARG A 8 -6.63 -5.87 -8.76
C ARG A 8 -6.67 -7.39 -8.87
N VAL A 9 -7.86 -7.97 -8.75
CA VAL A 9 -8.11 -9.39 -9.02
C VAL A 9 -8.33 -9.58 -10.51
N ASP A 10 -7.47 -10.38 -11.13
CA ASP A 10 -7.63 -10.89 -12.48
C ASP A 10 -8.01 -12.38 -12.40
N LYS A 11 -9.02 -12.80 -13.16
CA LYS A 11 -9.48 -14.20 -13.20
C LYS A 11 -8.40 -15.17 -13.69
N ALA A 12 -7.48 -14.70 -14.52
CA ALA A 12 -6.45 -15.54 -15.14
C ALA A 12 -5.15 -15.61 -14.33
N LYS A 13 -4.83 -14.55 -13.57
CA LYS A 13 -3.50 -14.38 -12.97
C LYS A 13 -3.52 -14.17 -11.45
N GLY A 14 -4.71 -14.06 -10.86
CA GLY A 14 -4.87 -13.79 -9.43
C GLY A 14 -4.81 -12.30 -9.11
N SER A 15 -4.46 -11.97 -7.86
CA SER A 15 -4.34 -10.58 -7.42
C SER A 15 -2.98 -9.98 -7.79
N HIS A 16 -2.97 -8.79 -8.40
CA HIS A 16 -1.76 -8.04 -8.72
C HIS A 16 -1.76 -6.66 -8.10
N LEU A 17 -0.61 -6.22 -7.61
CA LEU A 17 -0.41 -4.87 -7.08
C LEU A 17 -0.53 -3.84 -8.21
N ILE A 18 -1.40 -2.85 -8.03
CA ILE A 18 -1.60 -1.74 -8.97
C ILE A 18 -1.00 -0.43 -8.45
N GLY A 19 -0.83 -0.27 -7.14
CA GLY A 19 -0.26 0.94 -6.57
C GLY A 19 -0.08 0.88 -5.06
N ILE A 20 0.80 1.74 -4.54
CA ILE A 20 1.03 1.92 -3.10
C ILE A 20 0.88 3.41 -2.79
N LEU A 21 0.01 3.72 -1.85
CA LEU A 21 -0.19 5.05 -1.31
C LEU A 21 0.43 5.13 0.10
N PRO A 22 1.66 5.64 0.24
CA PRO A 22 2.29 5.81 1.54
C PRO A 22 1.57 6.91 2.32
N GLU A 23 1.08 6.58 3.51
CA GLU A 23 0.49 7.56 4.42
C GLU A 23 1.62 8.30 5.14
N ARG A 24 1.91 9.51 4.65
CA ARG A 24 2.99 10.38 5.14
C ARG A 24 2.49 11.47 6.09
N ARG A 25 1.17 11.59 6.32
CA ARG A 25 0.61 12.65 7.18
C ARG A 25 0.54 12.19 8.63
N GLU A 26 1.13 12.98 9.52
CA GLU A 26 1.11 12.74 10.97
C GLU A 26 -0.32 12.80 11.55
N ASN A 27 -1.17 13.65 10.96
CA ASN A 27 -2.61 13.70 11.21
C ASN A 27 -3.39 12.96 10.11
N SER A 28 -3.19 11.65 9.98
CA SER A 28 -4.06 10.83 9.14
C SER A 28 -5.39 10.64 9.87
N ASN A 29 -6.27 11.65 9.77
CA ASN A 29 -7.71 11.43 9.93
C ASN A 29 -8.12 10.52 8.78
N ARG A 30 -7.91 9.22 8.98
CA ARG A 30 -8.37 8.06 8.21
C ARG A 30 -8.61 8.38 6.73
N ILE A 31 -7.67 8.00 5.86
CA ILE A 31 -8.00 7.85 4.43
C ILE A 31 -9.34 7.12 4.35
N THR A 32 -10.36 7.81 3.82
CA THR A 32 -11.68 7.21 3.64
C THR A 32 -11.59 6.25 2.48
N GLU A 33 -12.42 5.22 2.51
CA GLU A 33 -12.57 4.30 1.39
C GLU A 33 -12.84 5.07 0.08
N GLU A 34 -13.64 6.14 0.15
CA GLU A 34 -13.91 7.04 -0.98
C GLU A 34 -12.64 7.71 -1.54
N SER A 35 -11.77 8.26 -0.68
CA SER A 35 -10.51 8.87 -1.12
C SER A 35 -9.55 7.86 -1.75
N ALA A 36 -9.54 6.64 -1.20
CA ALA A 36 -8.74 5.54 -1.74
C ALA A 36 -9.24 5.11 -3.13
N ILE A 37 -10.56 4.99 -3.29
CA ILE A 37 -11.20 4.66 -4.58
C ILE A 37 -10.96 5.77 -5.61
N GLU A 38 -11.08 7.04 -5.23
CA GLU A 38 -10.84 8.17 -6.14
C GLU A 38 -9.38 8.23 -6.59
N TRP A 39 -8.43 7.92 -5.71
CA TRP A 39 -7.02 7.81 -6.07
C TRP A 39 -6.79 6.71 -7.11
N VAL A 40 -7.39 5.54 -6.92
CA VAL A 40 -7.30 4.42 -7.88
C VAL A 40 -7.96 4.76 -9.21
N LYS A 41 -9.13 5.42 -9.19
CA LYS A 41 -9.81 5.90 -10.40
C LYS A 41 -8.90 6.81 -11.22
N ASN A 42 -8.25 7.76 -10.56
CA ASN A 42 -7.30 8.66 -11.22
C ASN A 42 -6.06 7.91 -11.76
N LEU A 43 -5.63 6.83 -11.11
CA LEU A 43 -4.49 6.02 -11.55
C LEU A 43 -4.82 5.15 -12.78
N LEU A 44 -6.02 4.59 -12.83
CA LEU A 44 -6.45 3.61 -13.84
C LEU A 44 -7.22 4.23 -15.01
N GLY A 45 -7.83 5.40 -14.82
CA GLY A 45 -8.66 6.11 -15.80
C GLY A 45 -10.14 5.75 -15.75
N ASP A 46 -10.99 6.62 -16.32
CA ASP A 46 -12.47 6.59 -16.26
C ASP A 46 -13.18 5.38 -16.93
N GLY A 47 -12.44 4.36 -17.38
CA GLY A 47 -12.99 3.17 -18.04
C GLY A 47 -12.81 1.86 -17.29
N GLU A 48 -12.04 1.86 -16.19
CA GLU A 48 -11.63 0.63 -15.53
C GLU A 48 -12.64 0.17 -14.46
N ASP A 49 -12.97 -1.12 -14.52
CA ASP A 49 -13.86 -1.76 -13.56
C ASP A 49 -13.20 -1.90 -12.18
N LEU A 50 -13.64 -1.06 -11.25
CA LEU A 50 -13.15 -1.03 -9.86
C LEU A 50 -13.72 -2.16 -9.00
N SER A 51 -14.72 -2.90 -9.49
CA SER A 51 -15.35 -3.97 -8.69
C SER A 51 -14.40 -5.10 -8.34
N ASN A 52 -13.30 -5.24 -9.07
CA ASN A 52 -12.25 -6.23 -8.84
C ASN A 52 -11.03 -5.65 -8.11
N ILE A 53 -11.14 -4.44 -7.56
CA ILE A 53 -10.06 -3.78 -6.84
C ILE A 53 -10.35 -3.81 -5.35
N PHE A 54 -9.33 -4.17 -4.58
CA PHE A 54 -9.36 -4.08 -3.13
C PHE A 54 -8.07 -3.42 -2.65
N PHE A 55 -8.09 -2.92 -1.42
CA PHE A 55 -6.91 -2.33 -0.81
C PHE A 55 -6.70 -2.89 0.60
N VAL A 56 -5.44 -2.91 1.02
CA VAL A 56 -5.04 -3.34 2.36
C VAL A 56 -4.22 -2.25 3.01
N LYS A 57 -4.45 -2.07 4.31
CA LYS A 57 -3.67 -1.14 5.12
C LYS A 57 -2.48 -1.90 5.70
N VAL A 58 -1.29 -1.51 5.31
CA VAL A 58 -0.02 -2.07 5.81
C VAL A 58 0.58 -1.11 6.83
N THR A 59 0.84 -1.62 8.03
CA THR A 59 1.53 -0.89 9.10
C THR A 59 2.96 -1.37 9.18
N PHE A 60 3.90 -0.49 8.84
CA PHE A 60 5.32 -0.68 9.12
C PHE A 60 5.60 -0.16 10.54
N SER A 61 5.54 -1.04 11.54
CA SER A 61 6.35 -0.83 12.74
C SER A 61 7.81 -0.94 12.33
N GLY A 62 8.66 -0.04 12.81
CA GLY A 62 10.01 0.18 12.30
C GLY A 62 10.76 -1.10 11.97
N PHE A 63 11.51 -1.05 10.88
CA PHE A 63 12.64 -1.93 10.63
C PHE A 63 13.35 -2.16 11.97
N GLU A 64 13.32 -3.37 12.50
CA GLU A 64 14.39 -3.80 13.38
C GLU A 64 15.62 -3.83 12.48
N GLU A 65 16.35 -2.72 12.49
CA GLU A 65 17.73 -2.68 12.06
C GLU A 65 18.45 -3.71 12.94
N GLU A 66 18.57 -4.95 12.46
CA GLU A 66 19.56 -5.91 12.96
C GLU A 66 20.95 -5.31 12.68
N ARG A 67 21.35 -4.29 13.44
CA ARG A 67 22.75 -3.98 13.70
C ARG A 67 23.27 -5.02 14.69
N GLY A 68 23.57 -6.19 14.18
CA GLY A 68 24.51 -7.16 14.76
C GLY A 68 25.17 -7.88 13.59
N ARG A 69 26.48 -7.88 13.37
CA ARG A 69 27.62 -7.80 14.28
C ARG A 69 28.66 -6.82 13.73
N GLU A 70 29.14 -5.90 14.55
CA GLU A 70 30.55 -5.51 14.45
C GLU A 70 31.27 -6.51 15.37
N ASP A 71 32.08 -7.38 14.76
CA ASP A 71 32.95 -8.31 15.48
C ASP A 71 33.89 -7.50 16.38
N PRO A 72 33.93 -7.77 17.70
CA PRO A 72 35.00 -7.25 18.52
C PRO A 72 36.24 -8.09 18.20
N ASP A 73 37.33 -7.41 17.83
CA ASP A 73 38.70 -7.94 17.71
C ASP A 73 39.10 -8.52 16.33
N SER A 74 39.80 -7.69 15.54
CA SER A 74 40.83 -8.12 14.57
C SER A 74 41.84 -7.00 14.33
#